data_AF-A0A419GXD3-F1
#
_entry.id   AF-A0A419GXD3-F1
#
_cell.length_a   1.000
_cell.length_b   1.000
_cell.length_c   1.000
_cell.angle_alpha   90.00
_cell.angle_beta   90.00
_cell.angle_gamma   90.00
#
_symmetry.space_group_name_H-M   'P 1'
#
loop_
_entity.id
_entity.type
_entity.pdbx_description
1 polymer ?
#
loop_
_entity_poly.entity_id
_entity_poly.type
_entity_poly.pdbx_seq_one_letter_code
_entity_poly.pdbx_strand_id
1 'polypeptide(L)'
;MEIRKVREMILLFFTIITLLSLGLLSAHAQDMTIDTNGNVGIGTTGPNTKLEINANGVTNGGAIRISGLPSSQNTLIEAAINGGAVGMKIQSAGSVQEYFMVTDSNSHPKFTVDTSYGKVGIGTDAPDATLHVIGDAHMTGELIVDGNIAAKYQDLAEWVRTSEPLTKGTVVMIDLENNDQVLPSDMSYNTLVAGVVSEAPGIVLGEKADNKAIIAHTGRVKVKVDTNFGAISRGDLLVTSPVKGYAMKADADKLKPGMLLGKALEPLKEGQKREILVLITLQ
;
A
#
# COMPACT_ATOMS: atom_id res chain seq x y z
N MET A 1 -39.38 85.51 7.69
CA MET A 1 -38.37 85.47 6.60
C MET A 1 -37.36 84.33 6.78
N GLU A 2 -37.03 83.93 8.02
CA GLU A 2 -36.10 82.83 8.30
C GLU A 2 -36.61 81.43 7.90
N ILE A 3 -37.89 81.12 8.13
CA ILE A 3 -38.48 79.79 7.90
C ILE A 3 -38.38 79.31 6.44
N ARG A 4 -38.48 80.25 5.49
CA ARG A 4 -38.38 79.93 4.06
C ARG A 4 -36.93 79.61 3.66
N LYS A 5 -35.97 80.35 4.23
CA LYS A 5 -34.54 80.09 4.03
C LYS A 5 -34.11 78.78 4.71
N VAL A 6 -34.64 78.48 5.89
CA VAL A 6 -34.40 77.22 6.61
C VAL A 6 -34.95 76.02 5.83
N ARG A 7 -36.14 76.14 5.22
CA ARG A 7 -36.74 75.07 4.42
C ARG A 7 -35.95 74.74 3.15
N GLU A 8 -35.51 75.77 2.42
CA GLU A 8 -34.71 75.58 1.20
C GLU A 8 -33.33 75.00 1.51
N MET A 9 -32.75 75.39 2.65
CA MET A 9 -31.47 74.85 3.11
C MET A 9 -31.56 73.38 3.53
N ILE A 10 -32.66 72.96 4.17
CA ILE A 10 -32.91 71.56 4.55
C ILE A 10 -33.09 70.66 3.32
N LEU A 11 -33.82 71.14 2.30
CA LEU A 11 -34.01 70.42 1.03
C LEU A 11 -32.69 70.21 0.28
N LEU A 12 -31.82 71.22 0.27
CA LEU A 12 -30.50 71.12 -0.34
C LEU A 12 -29.62 70.08 0.39
N PHE A 13 -29.72 70.00 1.72
CA PHE A 13 -28.95 69.07 2.56
C PHE A 13 -29.33 67.60 2.31
N PHE A 14 -30.62 67.28 2.20
CA PHE A 14 -31.07 65.91 1.91
C PHE A 14 -30.76 65.45 0.48
N THR A 15 -30.76 66.37 -0.49
CA THR A 15 -30.48 66.02 -1.90
C THR A 15 -29.01 65.61 -2.12
N ILE A 16 -28.07 66.24 -1.40
CA ILE A 16 -26.64 65.95 -1.49
C ILE A 16 -26.28 64.61 -0.83
N ILE A 17 -26.91 64.28 0.31
CA ILE A 17 -26.70 62.99 1.00
C ILE A 17 -27.15 61.80 0.14
N THR A 18 -28.23 61.98 -0.65
CA THR A 18 -28.81 60.91 -1.47
C THR A 18 -28.02 60.63 -2.75
N LEU A 19 -27.23 61.60 -3.24
CA LEU A 19 -26.37 61.46 -4.41
C LEU A 19 -25.01 60.82 -4.10
N LEU A 20 -24.48 61.01 -2.90
CA LEU A 20 -23.25 60.36 -2.44
C LEU A 20 -23.42 58.86 -2.17
N SER A 21 -24.65 58.39 -1.95
CA SER A 21 -24.92 56.97 -1.69
C SER A 21 -25.14 56.12 -2.94
N LEU A 22 -25.22 56.70 -4.16
CA LEU A 22 -25.75 56.00 -5.34
C LEU A 22 -24.83 55.89 -6.58
N GLY A 23 -23.58 56.38 -6.58
CA GLY A 23 -22.76 56.40 -7.81
C GLY A 23 -21.26 56.13 -7.63
N LEU A 24 -20.86 54.87 -7.88
CA LEU A 24 -19.58 54.31 -8.39
C LEU A 24 -19.22 52.99 -7.66
N LEU A 25 -19.57 51.81 -8.24
CA LEU A 25 -18.86 50.49 -8.20
C LEU A 25 -19.79 49.32 -8.63
N SER A 26 -19.68 48.82 -9.87
CA SER A 26 -20.11 47.48 -10.34
C SER A 26 -19.26 47.18 -11.59
N ALA A 27 -18.55 46.07 -11.75
CA ALA A 27 -19.10 44.72 -11.90
C ALA A 27 -18.17 43.60 -11.43
N HIS A 28 -17.15 43.91 -10.65
CA HIS A 28 -16.46 42.86 -9.93
C HIS A 28 -17.17 42.74 -8.58
N ALA A 29 -17.81 41.58 -8.37
CA ALA A 29 -17.43 40.88 -7.16
C ALA A 29 -15.88 40.85 -7.25
N GLN A 30 -15.18 41.82 -6.65
CA GLN A 30 -15.00 41.87 -5.22
C GLN A 30 -14.16 40.66 -4.85
N ASP A 31 -13.08 40.55 -5.64
CA ASP A 31 -12.10 39.49 -5.70
C ASP A 31 -11.32 39.47 -4.44
N MET A 32 -10.68 40.57 -4.07
CA MET A 32 -9.91 40.72 -2.86
C MET A 32 -10.80 41.46 -1.87
N THR A 33 -11.39 40.63 -1.04
CA THR A 33 -12.53 40.76 -0.13
C THR A 33 -12.35 41.65 1.01
N ILE A 34 -11.74 42.80 0.84
CA ILE A 34 -11.33 43.55 2.01
C ILE A 34 -12.59 43.99 2.76
N ASP A 35 -13.00 43.17 3.74
CA ASP A 35 -14.23 43.33 4.49
C ASP A 35 -13.98 44.36 5.59
N THR A 36 -14.98 44.71 6.39
CA THR A 36 -14.87 45.82 7.36
C THR A 36 -13.72 45.68 8.33
N ASN A 37 -13.11 44.52 8.39
CA ASN A 37 -12.10 44.21 9.37
C ASN A 37 -10.74 44.04 8.68
N GLY A 38 -10.69 44.50 7.45
CA GLY A 38 -9.63 44.23 6.54
C GLY A 38 -9.42 42.75 6.26
N ASN A 39 -10.39 41.82 6.47
CA ASN A 39 -10.19 40.42 6.03
C ASN A 39 -10.06 40.45 4.52
N VAL A 40 -8.98 39.93 3.98
CA VAL A 40 -8.77 39.85 2.55
C VAL A 40 -9.46 38.60 2.05
N GLY A 41 -10.69 38.70 1.58
CA GLY A 41 -11.32 37.55 0.95
C GLY A 41 -10.97 37.39 -0.51
N ILE A 42 -9.98 36.61 -0.94
CA ILE A 42 -9.85 36.29 -2.37
C ILE A 42 -11.02 35.37 -2.81
N GLY A 43 -12.08 35.90 -3.42
CA GLY A 43 -13.22 35.14 -3.96
C GLY A 43 -14.40 34.92 -2.99
N THR A 44 -14.45 35.62 -1.86
CA THR A 44 -15.58 35.55 -0.90
C THR A 44 -15.93 36.93 -0.42
N THR A 45 -17.22 37.13 -0.13
CA THR A 45 -17.78 38.44 0.19
C THR A 45 -18.07 38.67 1.66
N GLY A 46 -17.97 37.66 2.49
CA GLY A 46 -17.80 37.83 3.92
C GLY A 46 -16.66 36.93 4.26
N PRO A 47 -15.44 37.28 3.83
CA PRO A 47 -14.30 36.49 4.20
C PRO A 47 -14.37 36.22 5.68
N ASN A 48 -14.58 34.95 5.97
CA ASN A 48 -14.56 34.42 7.30
C ASN A 48 -13.10 34.43 7.78
N THR A 49 -12.14 34.66 6.85
CA THR A 49 -10.71 34.71 7.13
C THR A 49 -9.91 35.83 6.48
N LYS A 50 -8.79 36.11 7.17
CA LYS A 50 -7.83 37.17 6.92
C LYS A 50 -7.22 37.15 5.55
N LEU A 51 -6.89 35.97 5.05
CA LEU A 51 -6.80 35.69 3.63
C LEU A 51 -7.72 34.50 3.41
N GLU A 52 -9.04 34.72 3.48
CA GLU A 52 -9.94 33.72 2.94
C GLU A 52 -9.80 33.86 1.48
N ILE A 53 -8.84 33.12 0.95
CA ILE A 53 -9.05 32.67 -0.40
C ILE A 53 -10.20 31.73 -0.21
N ASN A 54 -11.38 32.25 -0.49
CA ASN A 54 -12.47 31.40 -0.86
C ASN A 54 -12.09 30.89 -2.22
N ALA A 55 -11.23 29.92 -2.04
CA ALA A 55 -10.74 28.95 -2.90
C ALA A 55 -11.83 27.91 -3.16
N ASN A 56 -13.10 28.17 -2.77
CA ASN A 56 -14.20 27.73 -3.61
C ASN A 56 -13.91 28.27 -5.02
N GLY A 57 -13.11 27.52 -5.78
CA GLY A 57 -12.53 27.92 -7.05
C GLY A 57 -11.00 28.07 -7.11
N VAL A 58 -10.27 28.26 -6.00
CA VAL A 58 -8.79 28.32 -6.00
C VAL A 58 -8.24 26.98 -5.57
N THR A 59 -8.14 26.10 -6.55
CA THR A 59 -7.81 24.69 -6.35
C THR A 59 -6.39 24.31 -6.81
N ASN A 60 -5.65 25.24 -7.44
CA ASN A 60 -4.26 25.07 -7.89
C ASN A 60 -3.45 26.34 -7.58
N GLY A 61 -2.34 26.21 -6.87
CA GLY A 61 -2.27 26.87 -5.57
C GLY A 61 -2.96 25.91 -4.58
N GLY A 62 -2.57 25.78 -3.34
CA GLY A 62 -2.79 26.94 -2.56
C GLY A 62 -4.19 27.50 -2.79
N ALA A 63 -5.00 27.60 -1.75
CA ALA A 63 -5.50 28.96 -1.52
C ALA A 63 -4.40 30.00 -1.90
N ILE A 64 -3.12 29.69 -1.64
CA ILE A 64 -1.95 30.55 -1.69
C ILE A 64 -0.77 30.01 -2.56
N ARG A 65 -0.19 30.88 -3.40
CA ARG A 65 1.08 30.68 -4.14
C ARG A 65 2.12 31.73 -3.72
N ILE A 66 3.38 31.33 -3.43
CA ILE A 66 4.45 32.23 -2.89
C ILE A 66 5.77 32.07 -3.67
N SER A 67 6.43 33.18 -4.07
CA SER A 67 7.69 33.19 -4.86
C SER A 67 8.75 34.22 -4.42
N GLY A 68 10.07 33.94 -4.58
CA GLY A 68 11.16 34.71 -3.91
C GLY A 68 12.39 35.26 -4.69
N LEU A 69 12.55 35.13 -6.02
CA LEU A 69 13.64 35.74 -6.85
C LEU A 69 13.10 36.11 -8.26
N PRO A 70 13.78 36.91 -9.14
CA PRO A 70 13.23 37.27 -10.47
C PRO A 70 13.05 36.08 -11.44
N SER A 71 13.48 34.88 -11.08
CA SER A 71 12.96 33.68 -11.70
C SER A 71 11.70 33.23 -10.96
N SER A 72 10.59 33.21 -11.70
CA SER A 72 9.30 32.61 -11.32
C SER A 72 9.37 31.12 -10.89
N GLN A 73 10.56 30.49 -10.95
CA GLN A 73 10.80 29.08 -10.62
C GLN A 73 10.81 28.78 -9.12
N ASN A 74 10.86 29.81 -8.27
CA ASN A 74 11.03 29.65 -6.82
C ASN A 74 9.68 29.66 -6.10
N THR A 75 8.78 28.74 -6.46
CA THR A 75 7.51 28.57 -5.71
C THR A 75 7.70 27.62 -4.55
N LEU A 76 7.46 28.18 -3.38
CA LEU A 76 7.92 27.74 -2.06
C LEU A 76 6.82 27.15 -1.20
N ILE A 77 5.58 27.03 -1.68
CA ILE A 77 4.41 26.38 -1.05
C ILE A 77 3.26 26.36 -2.06
N GLU A 78 2.50 25.27 -2.07
CA GLU A 78 1.16 25.16 -2.66
C GLU A 78 0.28 24.40 -1.66
N ALA A 79 -0.87 24.93 -1.24
CA ALA A 79 -1.77 24.41 -0.19
C ALA A 79 -3.28 24.36 -0.56
N ALA A 80 -3.83 23.21 -0.97
CA ALA A 80 -5.26 23.10 -1.31
C ALA A 80 -6.07 22.42 -0.19
N ILE A 81 -7.24 22.97 0.14
CA ILE A 81 -8.16 22.42 1.16
C ILE A 81 -9.54 22.32 0.52
N ASN A 82 -10.02 21.10 0.25
CA ASN A 82 -11.44 20.85 -0.02
C ASN A 82 -11.82 19.45 0.47
N GLY A 83 -12.74 19.36 1.44
CA GLY A 83 -13.53 18.14 1.73
C GLY A 83 -12.80 16.85 2.16
N GLY A 84 -11.49 16.85 2.42
CA GLY A 84 -10.78 15.70 3.00
C GLY A 84 -9.41 15.34 2.40
N ALA A 85 -8.96 16.01 1.32
CA ALA A 85 -7.63 15.84 0.74
C ALA A 85 -6.76 17.10 0.90
N VAL A 86 -5.45 16.93 1.14
CA VAL A 86 -4.43 18.00 1.26
C VAL A 86 -3.20 17.60 0.42
N GLY A 87 -3.05 18.15 -0.79
CA GLY A 87 -1.84 17.99 -1.61
C GLY A 87 -1.02 19.28 -1.59
N MET A 88 0.28 19.20 -1.25
CA MET A 88 1.15 20.37 -1.14
C MET A 88 2.55 20.16 -1.74
N LYS A 89 2.90 20.98 -2.73
CA LYS A 89 4.17 20.90 -3.48
C LYS A 89 5.07 22.09 -3.16
N ILE A 90 6.25 21.82 -2.62
CA ILE A 90 7.03 22.86 -1.94
C ILE A 90 8.56 22.65 -2.09
N GLN A 91 9.21 23.50 -2.91
CA GLN A 91 10.65 23.46 -3.26
C GLN A 91 11.33 24.78 -2.82
N SER A 92 12.54 24.74 -2.24
CA SER A 92 13.33 25.95 -1.90
C SER A 92 14.76 25.87 -2.42
N ALA A 93 15.21 26.93 -3.12
CA ALA A 93 16.60 27.11 -3.53
C ALA A 93 17.51 27.28 -2.30
N GLY A 94 18.48 26.37 -2.16
CA GLY A 94 19.48 26.38 -1.10
C GLY A 94 19.34 25.22 -0.12
N SER A 95 20.04 24.11 -0.41
CA SER A 95 20.44 23.03 0.50
C SER A 95 19.39 22.26 1.32
N VAL A 96 18.07 22.46 1.13
CA VAL A 96 17.03 21.66 1.79
C VAL A 96 16.37 20.72 0.80
N GLN A 97 16.14 19.47 1.23
CA GLN A 97 15.67 18.42 0.36
C GLN A 97 14.35 18.74 -0.34
N GLU A 98 14.37 18.58 -1.65
CA GLU A 98 13.30 18.95 -2.55
C GLU A 98 12.32 17.77 -2.69
N TYR A 99 11.09 17.94 -2.20
CA TYR A 99 10.06 16.91 -2.28
C TYR A 99 8.82 17.38 -3.03
N PHE A 100 8.25 16.48 -3.83
CA PHE A 100 6.84 16.53 -4.16
C PHE A 100 6.09 15.56 -3.25
N MET A 101 5.08 16.03 -2.52
CA MET A 101 4.41 15.23 -1.52
C MET A 101 2.90 15.39 -1.60
N VAL A 102 2.20 14.26 -1.57
CA VAL A 102 0.75 14.19 -1.40
C VAL A 102 0.47 13.56 -0.06
N THR A 103 -0.42 14.19 0.67
CA THR A 103 -0.82 13.72 1.99
C THR A 103 -2.33 13.58 2.12
N ASP A 104 -2.80 12.84 3.12
CA ASP A 104 -4.19 12.99 3.55
C ASP A 104 -4.38 14.25 4.41
N SER A 105 -5.60 14.47 4.89
CA SER A 105 -5.91 15.52 5.86
C SER A 105 -5.13 15.43 7.17
N ASN A 106 -4.46 14.31 7.46
CA ASN A 106 -3.57 14.10 8.61
C ASN A 106 -2.08 14.18 8.23
N SER A 107 -1.76 14.70 7.03
CA SER A 107 -0.38 14.83 6.54
C SER A 107 0.37 13.49 6.39
N HIS A 108 -0.32 12.34 6.39
CA HIS A 108 0.35 11.08 6.13
C HIS A 108 0.79 11.04 4.67
N PRO A 109 2.09 10.78 4.37
CA PRO A 109 2.54 10.58 3.00
C PRO A 109 1.68 9.52 2.35
N LYS A 110 0.90 9.92 1.36
CA LYS A 110 0.28 8.98 0.43
C LYS A 110 1.21 8.73 -0.74
N PHE A 111 1.93 9.78 -1.13
CA PHE A 111 2.91 9.74 -2.18
C PHE A 111 4.01 10.78 -1.91
N THR A 112 5.26 10.38 -2.08
CA THR A 112 6.43 11.24 -1.94
C THR A 112 7.35 11.02 -3.12
N VAL A 113 7.90 12.10 -3.66
CA VAL A 113 9.03 12.08 -4.58
C VAL A 113 10.13 12.87 -3.93
N ASP A 114 11.18 12.18 -3.53
CA ASP A 114 12.43 12.72 -3.04
C ASP A 114 13.32 13.05 -4.23
N THR A 115 13.38 14.33 -4.58
CA THR A 115 14.20 14.78 -5.71
C THR A 115 15.65 15.03 -5.30
N SER A 116 15.98 14.97 -4.01
CA SER A 116 17.36 15.08 -3.53
C SER A 116 18.13 13.78 -3.74
N TYR A 117 17.43 12.65 -3.59
CA TYR A 117 18.01 11.32 -3.80
C TYR A 117 17.41 10.54 -4.97
N GLY A 118 16.41 11.10 -5.66
CA GLY A 118 15.76 10.48 -6.81
C GLY A 118 14.92 9.26 -6.43
N LYS A 119 14.16 9.35 -5.34
CA LYS A 119 13.37 8.24 -4.80
C LYS A 119 11.88 8.55 -4.76
N VAL A 120 11.08 7.50 -4.74
CA VAL A 120 9.61 7.56 -4.67
C VAL A 120 9.13 6.74 -3.48
N GLY A 121 8.30 7.35 -2.64
CA GLY A 121 7.61 6.71 -1.52
C GLY A 121 6.10 6.63 -1.74
N ILE A 122 5.49 5.50 -1.42
CA ILE A 122 4.03 5.32 -1.30
C ILE A 122 3.74 4.93 0.13
N GLY A 123 2.90 5.70 0.83
CA GLY A 123 2.71 5.50 2.27
C GLY A 123 3.89 5.95 3.13
N THR A 124 4.96 6.49 2.53
CA THR A 124 6.20 6.91 3.21
C THR A 124 6.80 8.17 2.58
N ASP A 125 7.46 8.98 3.38
CA ASP A 125 8.25 10.14 2.98
C ASP A 125 9.77 9.92 3.06
N ALA A 126 10.18 8.81 3.67
CA ALA A 126 11.57 8.34 3.76
C ALA A 126 11.73 7.02 2.99
N PRO A 127 11.81 7.07 1.66
CA PRO A 127 12.03 5.86 0.87
C PRO A 127 13.46 5.31 1.08
N ASP A 128 13.58 4.06 1.53
CA ASP A 128 14.87 3.36 1.69
C ASP A 128 15.41 2.76 0.38
N ALA A 129 14.56 2.73 -0.65
CA ALA A 129 14.87 2.31 -2.00
C ALA A 129 14.37 3.35 -3.01
N THR A 130 14.80 3.26 -4.27
CA THR A 130 14.33 4.14 -5.36
C THR A 130 12.80 4.15 -5.47
N LEU A 131 12.15 3.02 -5.21
CA LEU A 131 10.71 2.94 -4.97
C LEU A 131 10.47 2.19 -3.66
N HIS A 132 9.80 2.82 -2.70
CA HIS A 132 9.43 2.23 -1.42
C HIS A 132 7.92 2.33 -1.24
N VAL A 133 7.24 1.18 -1.15
CA VAL A 133 5.79 1.08 -0.90
C VAL A 133 5.56 0.49 0.47
N ILE A 134 4.89 1.23 1.35
CA ILE A 134 4.31 0.69 2.58
C ILE A 134 2.90 0.20 2.27
N GLY A 135 2.74 -1.11 2.16
CA GLY A 135 1.49 -1.77 1.79
C GLY A 135 1.62 -2.63 0.54
N ASP A 136 0.49 -2.98 -0.05
CA ASP A 136 0.44 -3.85 -1.22
C ASP A 136 0.56 -3.05 -2.53
N ALA A 137 1.20 -3.65 -3.52
CA ALA A 137 1.26 -3.15 -4.89
C ALA A 137 0.45 -4.07 -5.80
N HIS A 138 -0.59 -3.54 -6.46
CA HIS A 138 -1.44 -4.29 -7.40
C HIS A 138 -1.09 -3.90 -8.84
N MET A 139 -0.54 -4.84 -9.61
CA MET A 139 -0.11 -4.64 -11.01
C MET A 139 -1.05 -5.43 -11.94
N THR A 140 -1.75 -4.75 -12.85
CA THR A 140 -2.67 -5.38 -13.82
C THR A 140 -1.98 -5.82 -15.11
N GLY A 141 -0.67 -5.52 -15.25
CA GLY A 141 0.17 -5.92 -16.37
C GLY A 141 1.39 -6.70 -15.90
N GLU A 142 2.34 -6.89 -16.80
CA GLU A 142 3.58 -7.61 -16.49
C GLU A 142 4.50 -6.76 -15.59
N LEU A 143 5.07 -7.40 -14.56
CA LEU A 143 6.19 -6.86 -13.79
C LEU A 143 7.49 -7.46 -14.32
N ILE A 144 8.29 -6.66 -15.02
CA ILE A 144 9.63 -7.05 -15.48
C ILE A 144 10.64 -6.64 -14.41
N VAL A 145 11.45 -7.60 -13.95
CA VAL A 145 12.51 -7.38 -12.95
C VAL A 145 13.84 -7.87 -13.53
N ASP A 146 14.71 -6.95 -13.94
CA ASP A 146 16.06 -7.29 -14.45
C ASP A 146 16.99 -7.81 -13.34
N GLY A 147 16.72 -7.41 -12.10
CA GLY A 147 17.41 -7.86 -10.89
C GLY A 147 16.76 -9.09 -10.25
N ASN A 148 16.78 -9.15 -8.92
CA ASN A 148 16.20 -10.26 -8.15
C ASN A 148 14.93 -9.83 -7.41
N ILE A 149 14.03 -10.78 -7.17
CA ILE A 149 12.91 -10.64 -6.22
C ILE A 149 13.39 -11.09 -4.83
N ALA A 150 13.51 -10.15 -3.90
CA ALA A 150 13.92 -10.42 -2.51
C ALA A 150 12.71 -10.57 -1.59
N ALA A 151 12.13 -11.79 -1.50
CA ALA A 151 11.00 -12.08 -0.64
C ALA A 151 11.41 -12.42 0.82
N LYS A 152 10.58 -12.03 1.80
CA LYS A 152 10.81 -12.32 3.24
C LYS A 152 10.78 -13.82 3.53
N TYR A 153 9.78 -14.50 2.97
CA TYR A 153 9.66 -15.95 3.02
C TYR A 153 10.27 -16.56 1.76
N GLN A 154 10.62 -17.84 1.81
CA GLN A 154 11.61 -18.42 0.88
C GLN A 154 11.08 -19.63 0.10
N ASP A 155 9.76 -19.81 0.05
CA ASP A 155 9.08 -20.84 -0.73
C ASP A 155 8.27 -20.27 -1.90
N LEU A 156 8.22 -21.06 -2.98
CA LEU A 156 7.37 -20.83 -4.14
C LEU A 156 6.18 -21.77 -4.03
N ALA A 157 4.99 -21.19 -4.01
CA ALA A 157 3.75 -21.91 -3.82
C ALA A 157 2.65 -21.48 -4.78
N GLU A 158 1.69 -22.37 -5.04
CA GLU A 158 0.57 -22.13 -5.94
C GLU A 158 -0.77 -22.40 -5.25
N TRP A 159 -1.80 -21.64 -5.61
CA TRP A 159 -3.19 -21.94 -5.26
C TRP A 159 -3.71 -23.14 -6.06
N VAL A 160 -3.70 -24.31 -5.43
CA VAL A 160 -4.11 -25.61 -6.02
C VAL A 160 -5.44 -26.06 -5.41
N ARG A 161 -6.33 -26.63 -6.23
CA ARG A 161 -7.62 -27.16 -5.74
C ARG A 161 -7.40 -28.39 -4.85
N THR A 162 -8.27 -28.54 -3.86
CA THR A 162 -8.15 -29.59 -2.85
C THR A 162 -9.44 -30.38 -2.72
N SER A 163 -9.35 -31.71 -2.58
CA SER A 163 -10.51 -32.59 -2.38
C SER A 163 -11.19 -32.40 -1.01
N GLU A 164 -10.46 -31.87 -0.03
CA GLU A 164 -10.95 -31.54 1.31
C GLU A 164 -10.19 -30.34 1.89
N PRO A 165 -10.73 -29.63 2.89
CA PRO A 165 -10.03 -28.53 3.55
C PRO A 165 -8.71 -28.97 4.17
N LEU A 166 -7.63 -28.25 3.85
CA LEU A 166 -6.28 -28.56 4.32
C LEU A 166 -5.77 -27.51 5.31
N THR A 167 -5.07 -27.97 6.34
CA THR A 167 -4.33 -27.11 7.26
C THR A 167 -2.87 -26.96 6.83
N LYS A 168 -2.19 -25.90 7.26
CA LYS A 168 -0.75 -25.70 7.07
C LYS A 168 0.10 -26.92 7.46
N GLY A 169 1.22 -27.10 6.77
CA GLY A 169 2.19 -28.17 6.98
C GLY A 169 1.74 -29.56 6.54
N THR A 170 0.48 -29.72 6.08
CA THR A 170 0.00 -30.98 5.51
C THR A 170 0.74 -31.31 4.22
N VAL A 171 1.33 -32.50 4.15
CA VAL A 171 1.91 -33.08 2.93
C VAL A 171 0.78 -33.55 2.02
N VAL A 172 0.86 -33.21 0.74
CA VAL A 172 -0.18 -33.52 -0.24
C VAL A 172 0.35 -34.36 -1.39
N MET A 173 -0.55 -35.06 -2.06
CA MET A 173 -0.31 -35.84 -3.26
C MET A 173 -1.34 -35.49 -4.35
N ILE A 174 -0.98 -35.76 -5.60
CA ILE A 174 -1.88 -35.65 -6.75
C ILE A 174 -3.08 -36.57 -6.54
N ASP A 175 -4.28 -36.02 -6.70
CA ASP A 175 -5.52 -36.78 -6.76
C ASP A 175 -5.65 -37.44 -8.14
N LEU A 176 -5.75 -38.78 -8.17
CA LEU A 176 -5.91 -39.53 -9.42
C LEU A 176 -7.38 -39.71 -9.84
N GLU A 177 -8.33 -39.42 -8.95
CA GLU A 177 -9.76 -39.52 -9.20
C GLU A 177 -10.34 -38.21 -9.73
N ASN A 178 -9.72 -37.07 -9.37
CA ASN A 178 -10.16 -35.74 -9.75
C ASN A 178 -9.06 -34.95 -10.46
N ASN A 179 -9.38 -34.39 -11.63
CA ASN A 179 -8.43 -33.56 -12.38
C ASN A 179 -8.04 -32.28 -11.61
N ASP A 180 -6.76 -31.92 -11.73
CA ASP A 180 -6.22 -30.63 -11.24
C ASP A 180 -6.47 -30.41 -9.74
N GLN A 181 -6.29 -31.46 -8.93
CA GLN A 181 -6.51 -31.47 -7.50
C GLN A 181 -5.41 -32.21 -6.72
N VAL A 182 -5.29 -31.84 -5.45
CA VAL A 182 -4.45 -32.55 -4.49
C VAL A 182 -5.28 -33.00 -3.27
N LEU A 183 -4.78 -34.04 -2.61
CA LEU A 183 -5.34 -34.59 -1.38
C LEU A 183 -4.21 -34.89 -0.38
N PRO A 184 -4.49 -35.03 0.93
CA PRO A 184 -3.45 -35.33 1.92
C PRO A 184 -2.78 -36.67 1.65
N SER A 185 -1.45 -36.72 1.70
CA SER A 185 -0.71 -37.98 1.51
C SER A 185 -1.04 -38.98 2.62
N ASP A 186 -1.28 -40.24 2.30
CA ASP A 186 -1.64 -41.29 3.28
C ASP A 186 -0.83 -42.59 3.11
N MET A 187 0.18 -42.56 2.24
CA MET A 187 1.03 -43.70 1.92
C MET A 187 2.50 -43.32 2.00
N SER A 188 3.31 -44.22 2.55
CA SER A 188 4.76 -44.06 2.59
C SER A 188 5.39 -44.11 1.20
N TYR A 189 6.40 -43.27 0.93
CA TYR A 189 7.17 -43.30 -0.33
C TYR A 189 6.28 -43.14 -1.58
N ASN A 190 5.20 -42.38 -1.48
CA ASN A 190 4.31 -42.15 -2.62
C ASN A 190 4.97 -41.21 -3.64
N THR A 191 5.06 -41.66 -4.90
CA THR A 191 5.59 -40.87 -6.03
C THR A 191 4.67 -39.75 -6.51
N LEU A 192 3.43 -39.73 -6.02
CA LEU A 192 2.44 -38.69 -6.31
C LEU A 192 2.57 -37.48 -5.39
N VAL A 193 3.57 -37.44 -4.49
CA VAL A 193 3.79 -36.29 -3.60
C VAL A 193 3.90 -35.01 -4.44
N ALA A 194 3.10 -34.01 -4.08
CA ALA A 194 2.91 -32.81 -4.90
C ALA A 194 3.35 -31.52 -4.19
N GLY A 195 3.57 -31.56 -2.88
CA GLY A 195 3.85 -30.36 -2.12
C GLY A 195 3.50 -30.47 -0.65
N VAL A 196 3.56 -29.31 0.00
CA VAL A 196 3.09 -29.10 1.37
C VAL A 196 2.28 -27.82 1.42
N VAL A 197 1.20 -27.81 2.20
CA VAL A 197 0.43 -26.59 2.44
C VAL A 197 1.31 -25.56 3.17
N SER A 198 1.61 -24.45 2.49
CA SER A 198 2.42 -23.36 3.04
C SER A 198 1.62 -22.50 4.02
N GLU A 199 2.30 -21.98 5.05
CA GLU A 199 1.73 -21.00 5.98
C GLU A 199 1.96 -19.57 5.50
N ALA A 200 3.14 -19.29 4.95
CA ALA A 200 3.60 -17.95 4.63
C ALA A 200 4.55 -18.02 3.41
N PRO A 201 4.01 -18.14 2.20
CA PRO A 201 4.80 -18.26 0.97
C PRO A 201 5.61 -17.00 0.66
N GLY A 202 6.78 -17.19 0.03
CA GLY A 202 7.59 -16.10 -0.51
C GLY A 202 7.02 -15.55 -1.81
N ILE A 203 6.69 -16.45 -2.74
CA ILE A 203 6.03 -16.15 -4.01
C ILE A 203 4.80 -17.04 -4.14
N VAL A 204 3.66 -16.43 -4.50
CA VAL A 204 2.38 -17.13 -4.70
C VAL A 204 1.97 -17.03 -6.16
N LEU A 205 1.59 -18.18 -6.72
CA LEU A 205 1.05 -18.30 -8.07
C LEU A 205 -0.43 -18.73 -8.02
N GLY A 206 -1.16 -18.43 -9.10
CA GLY A 206 -2.56 -18.78 -9.25
C GLY A 206 -3.52 -17.91 -8.43
N GLU A 207 -4.82 -18.16 -8.60
CA GLU A 207 -5.88 -17.38 -7.99
C GLU A 207 -6.42 -18.07 -6.73
N LYS A 208 -6.62 -17.25 -5.67
CA LYS A 208 -7.27 -17.67 -4.43
C LYS A 208 -8.72 -18.08 -4.70
N ALA A 209 -9.12 -19.23 -4.16
CA ALA A 209 -10.50 -19.68 -4.11
C ALA A 209 -10.73 -20.52 -2.85
N ASP A 210 -11.98 -20.62 -2.39
CA ASP A 210 -12.33 -21.30 -1.13
C ASP A 210 -12.04 -22.82 -1.15
N ASN A 211 -12.03 -23.43 -2.34
CA ASN A 211 -11.70 -24.84 -2.55
C ASN A 211 -10.22 -25.07 -2.91
N LYS A 212 -9.34 -24.09 -2.65
CA LYS A 212 -7.92 -24.18 -2.93
C LYS A 212 -7.08 -23.97 -1.67
N ALA A 213 -5.89 -24.56 -1.66
CA ALA A 213 -4.85 -24.31 -0.67
C ALA A 213 -3.57 -23.84 -1.35
N ILE A 214 -2.72 -23.13 -0.60
CA ILE A 214 -1.41 -22.68 -1.11
C ILE A 214 -0.40 -23.81 -0.93
N ILE A 215 -0.03 -24.47 -2.02
CA ILE A 215 0.86 -25.64 -2.02
C ILE A 215 2.27 -25.21 -2.43
N ALA A 216 3.23 -25.34 -1.53
CA ALA A 216 4.63 -25.08 -1.82
C ALA A 216 5.28 -26.28 -2.54
N HIS A 217 5.96 -25.98 -3.64
CA HIS A 217 6.68 -26.97 -4.44
C HIS A 217 8.20 -26.92 -4.20
N THR A 218 8.72 -25.77 -3.76
CA THR A 218 10.13 -25.61 -3.44
C THR A 218 10.34 -24.54 -2.37
N GLY A 219 11.43 -24.66 -1.62
CA GLY A 219 11.84 -23.68 -0.60
C GLY A 219 11.65 -24.16 0.83
N ARG A 220 11.68 -23.23 1.80
CA ARG A 220 11.69 -23.57 3.24
C ARG A 220 10.30 -23.51 3.83
N VAL A 221 9.76 -24.67 4.21
CA VAL A 221 8.36 -24.80 4.66
C VAL A 221 8.31 -25.55 5.98
N LYS A 222 7.36 -25.20 6.85
CA LYS A 222 7.02 -26.00 8.04
C LYS A 222 6.19 -27.20 7.60
N VAL A 223 6.70 -28.40 7.84
CA VAL A 223 6.08 -29.66 7.40
C VAL A 223 5.71 -30.48 8.63
N LYS A 224 4.51 -31.04 8.63
CA LYS A 224 4.06 -32.02 9.63
C LYS A 224 4.88 -33.29 9.49
N VAL A 225 5.61 -33.65 10.54
CA VAL A 225 6.47 -34.85 10.55
C VAL A 225 6.11 -35.76 11.71
N ASP A 226 6.11 -37.06 11.44
CA ASP A 226 5.90 -38.13 12.40
C ASP A 226 7.19 -38.94 12.57
N THR A 227 7.73 -38.99 13.79
CA THR A 227 8.99 -39.70 14.09
C THR A 227 8.81 -41.12 14.61
N ASN A 228 7.60 -41.68 14.58
CA ASN A 228 7.40 -43.11 14.81
C ASN A 228 8.11 -43.99 13.76
N PHE A 229 8.56 -43.39 12.66
CA PHE A 229 9.35 -44.02 11.59
C PHE A 229 10.83 -43.64 11.64
N GLY A 230 11.29 -43.09 12.77
CA GLY A 230 12.67 -42.68 13.01
C GLY A 230 12.80 -41.22 13.42
N ALA A 231 13.71 -40.96 14.36
CA ALA A 231 14.08 -39.59 14.74
C ALA A 231 14.68 -38.82 13.55
N ILE A 232 14.39 -37.51 13.49
CA ILE A 232 14.89 -36.62 12.45
C ILE A 232 16.10 -35.84 12.97
N SER A 233 17.20 -35.96 12.23
CA SER A 233 18.35 -35.08 12.30
C SER A 233 18.31 -34.06 11.17
N ARG A 234 18.97 -32.92 11.37
CA ARG A 234 19.15 -31.95 10.27
C ARG A 234 19.90 -32.63 9.12
N GLY A 235 19.43 -32.42 7.90
CA GLY A 235 20.00 -33.02 6.71
C GLY A 235 19.37 -34.36 6.30
N ASP A 236 18.54 -34.97 7.16
CA ASP A 236 17.79 -36.18 6.81
C ASP A 236 16.83 -35.91 5.65
N LEU A 237 16.76 -36.85 4.71
CA LEU A 237 15.77 -36.82 3.64
C LEU A 237 14.41 -37.21 4.20
N LEU A 238 13.36 -36.56 3.72
CA LEU A 238 11.97 -36.82 4.12
C LEU A 238 11.14 -37.26 2.93
N VAL A 239 10.23 -38.19 3.17
CA VAL A 239 9.24 -38.73 2.23
C VAL A 239 7.85 -38.67 2.86
N THR A 240 6.80 -38.94 2.09
CA THR A 240 5.44 -39.13 2.61
C THR A 240 5.39 -40.26 3.65
N SER A 241 4.52 -40.12 4.64
CA SER A 241 4.25 -41.07 5.73
C SER A 241 2.95 -41.86 5.45
N PRO A 242 2.75 -43.06 6.02
CA PRO A 242 1.43 -43.68 6.03
C PRO A 242 0.42 -42.93 6.92
N VAL A 243 0.88 -41.92 7.66
CA VAL A 243 0.02 -41.06 8.47
C VAL A 243 -0.47 -39.90 7.60
N LYS A 244 -1.80 -39.79 7.46
CA LYS A 244 -2.47 -38.79 6.62
C LYS A 244 -1.92 -37.37 6.83
N GLY A 245 -1.34 -36.80 5.79
CA GLY A 245 -0.78 -35.45 5.74
C GLY A 245 0.59 -35.26 6.37
N TYR A 246 1.30 -36.33 6.75
CA TYR A 246 2.62 -36.25 7.41
C TYR A 246 3.74 -36.72 6.50
N ALA A 247 4.93 -36.19 6.75
CA ALA A 247 6.19 -36.73 6.26
C ALA A 247 6.87 -37.59 7.34
N MET A 248 7.83 -38.40 6.91
CA MET A 248 8.66 -39.23 7.76
C MET A 248 10.10 -39.28 7.24
N LYS A 249 11.03 -39.80 8.04
CA LYS A 249 12.41 -40.04 7.62
C LYS A 249 12.45 -40.99 6.43
N ALA A 250 13.23 -40.65 5.42
CA ALA A 250 13.50 -41.54 4.30
C ALA A 250 14.54 -42.59 4.68
N ASP A 251 14.31 -43.79 4.15
CA ASP A 251 15.31 -44.84 3.98
C ASP A 251 15.95 -44.64 2.61
N ALA A 252 17.25 -44.38 2.57
CA ALA A 252 17.98 -44.05 1.35
C ALA A 252 17.92 -45.19 0.31
N ASP A 253 17.87 -46.44 0.77
CA ASP A 253 17.87 -47.62 -0.09
C ASP A 253 16.52 -47.84 -0.78
N LYS A 254 15.45 -47.23 -0.26
CA LYS A 254 14.09 -47.32 -0.82
C LYS A 254 13.74 -46.16 -1.74
N LEU A 255 14.55 -45.09 -1.73
CA LEU A 255 14.23 -43.86 -2.42
C LEU A 255 14.26 -44.05 -3.94
N LYS A 256 13.17 -43.70 -4.60
CA LYS A 256 13.06 -43.66 -6.06
C LYS A 256 12.76 -42.24 -6.53
N PRO A 257 13.06 -41.90 -7.80
CA PRO A 257 12.62 -40.64 -8.39
C PRO A 257 11.12 -40.38 -8.16
N GLY A 258 10.77 -39.15 -7.83
CA GLY A 258 9.40 -38.73 -7.49
C GLY A 258 8.96 -38.98 -6.04
N MET A 259 9.72 -39.71 -5.21
CA MET A 259 9.32 -39.97 -3.80
C MET A 259 9.79 -38.91 -2.81
N LEU A 260 10.87 -38.19 -3.15
CA LEU A 260 11.52 -37.28 -2.23
C LEU A 260 10.67 -36.02 -2.03
N LEU A 261 10.34 -35.70 -0.79
CA LEU A 261 9.70 -34.43 -0.45
C LEU A 261 10.74 -33.32 -0.25
N GLY A 262 11.82 -33.63 0.48
CA GLY A 262 12.83 -32.63 0.82
C GLY A 262 13.79 -33.08 1.90
N LYS A 263 14.45 -32.10 2.53
CA LYS A 263 15.50 -32.31 3.53
C LYS A 263 15.23 -31.52 4.82
N ALA A 264 15.33 -32.18 5.96
CA ALA A 264 15.07 -31.55 7.26
C ALA A 264 16.09 -30.43 7.57
N LEU A 265 15.57 -29.26 7.98
CA LEU A 265 16.38 -28.12 8.48
C LEU A 265 16.32 -28.01 10.01
N GLU A 266 15.35 -28.67 10.65
CA GLU A 266 15.20 -28.78 12.09
C GLU A 266 15.17 -30.25 12.52
N PRO A 267 15.71 -30.59 13.69
CA PRO A 267 15.62 -31.95 14.23
C PRO A 267 14.26 -32.20 14.91
N LEU A 268 13.90 -33.47 15.04
CA LEU A 268 12.74 -33.94 15.79
C LEU A 268 13.05 -35.25 16.51
N LYS A 269 12.81 -35.30 17.82
CA LYS A 269 13.09 -36.50 18.62
C LYS A 269 12.08 -37.61 18.28
N GLU A 270 12.47 -38.84 18.53
CA GLU A 270 11.61 -40.02 18.40
C GLU A 270 10.34 -39.89 19.26
N GLY A 271 9.22 -40.45 18.78
CA GLY A 271 7.91 -40.40 19.44
C GLY A 271 7.22 -39.03 19.42
N GLN A 272 7.69 -38.08 18.60
CA GLN A 272 7.11 -36.75 18.45
C GLN A 272 6.42 -36.58 17.11
N LYS A 273 5.35 -35.78 17.12
CA LYS A 273 4.57 -35.44 15.92
C LYS A 273 4.26 -33.95 15.91
N ARG A 274 4.96 -33.18 15.08
CA ARG A 274 4.80 -31.72 14.97
C ARG A 274 5.34 -31.19 13.65
N GLU A 275 5.16 -29.89 13.45
CA GLU A 275 5.76 -29.17 12.34
C GLU A 275 7.26 -28.91 12.58
N ILE A 276 8.09 -29.22 11.59
CA ILE A 276 9.50 -28.85 11.55
C ILE A 276 9.83 -28.17 10.24
N LEU A 277 10.88 -27.35 10.24
CA LEU A 277 11.34 -26.68 9.03
C LEU A 277 12.04 -27.69 8.10
N VAL A 278 11.64 -27.70 6.83
CA VAL A 278 12.15 -28.58 5.79
C VAL A 278 12.46 -27.74 4.55
N LEU A 279 13.57 -28.04 3.87
CA LEU A 279 13.83 -27.58 2.51
C LEU A 279 13.11 -28.53 1.55
N ILE A 280 11.98 -28.10 1.00
CA ILE A 280 11.22 -28.84 -0.01
C ILE A 280 11.91 -28.69 -1.36
N THR A 281 12.02 -29.80 -2.08
CA THR A 281 12.61 -29.87 -3.41
C THR A 281 11.85 -30.91 -4.25
N LEU A 282 10.65 -30.54 -4.71
CA LEU A 282 9.94 -31.40 -5.67
C LEU A 282 10.62 -31.27 -7.03
N GLN A 283 11.23 -32.36 -7.49
CA GLN A 283 11.86 -32.53 -8.79
C GLN A 283 11.24 -33.73 -9.50
#